data_AF-A0A6V7XFY8-F1
#
_entry.id   AF-A0A6V7XFY8-F1
#
_cell.length_a   1.000
_cell.length_b   1.000
_cell.length_c   1.000
_cell.angle_alpha   90.00
_cell.angle_beta   90.00
_cell.angle_gamma   90.00
#
_symmetry.space_group_name_H-M   'P 1'
#
loop_
_entity.id
_entity.type
_entity.pdbx_description
1 polymer ?
#
loop_
_entity_poly.entity_id
_entity_poly.type
_entity_poly.pdbx_seq_one_letter_code
_entity_poly.pdbx_strand_id
1 'polypeptide(L)'
;MDKIYWNFFIFSTNYLQCFFALKLFSNDLPFCWFLTTFAFVSFNKVSTSQYFIWYFCFLPLIIHKIKLNLNKLFLLLAIWLFAQGNWLLPAYLLEFCGYNTFIWIWFGSLIFLITNCYIMIQFINYYLFEEKKLVEKKIE
;
A
#
# COMPACT_ATOMS: atom_id res chain seq x y z
N MET A 1 -5.91 14.43 26.90
CA MET A 1 -5.98 12.95 27.04
C MET A 1 -6.16 12.27 25.68
N ASP A 2 -6.85 12.87 24.72
CA ASP A 2 -7.22 12.24 23.43
C ASP A 2 -6.04 11.84 22.53
N LYS A 3 -4.99 12.68 22.42
CA LYS A 3 -3.85 12.39 21.52
C LYS A 3 -3.11 11.09 21.87
N ILE A 4 -3.05 10.72 23.15
CA ILE A 4 -2.33 9.52 23.62
C ILE A 4 -3.05 8.24 23.20
N TYR A 5 -4.38 8.18 23.38
CA TYR A 5 -5.18 7.03 22.97
C TYR A 5 -5.24 6.89 21.45
N TRP A 6 -5.35 8.01 20.72
CA TRP A 6 -5.30 8.00 19.26
C TRP A 6 -3.95 7.50 18.74
N ASN A 7 -2.84 7.96 19.33
CA ASN A 7 -1.52 7.46 18.96
C ASN A 7 -1.39 5.97 19.30
N PHE A 8 -1.80 5.55 20.49
CA PHE A 8 -1.76 4.14 20.91
C PHE A 8 -2.54 3.23 19.96
N PHE A 9 -3.75 3.64 19.55
CA PHE A 9 -4.58 2.89 18.60
C PHE A 9 -3.96 2.82 17.19
N ILE A 10 -3.39 3.92 16.70
CA ILE A 10 -2.74 3.95 15.38
C ILE A 10 -1.48 3.08 15.40
N PHE A 11 -0.64 3.20 16.42
CA PHE A 11 0.55 2.38 16.55
C PHE A 11 0.19 0.90 16.74
N SER A 12 -0.82 0.58 17.54
CA SER A 12 -1.27 -0.81 17.74
C SER A 12 -1.78 -1.44 16.43
N THR A 13 -2.47 -0.68 15.58
CA THR A 13 -2.92 -1.16 14.27
C THR A 13 -1.74 -1.46 13.35
N ASN A 14 -0.72 -0.60 13.34
CA ASN A 14 0.51 -0.81 12.57
C ASN A 14 1.32 -2.01 13.10
N TYR A 15 1.46 -2.16 14.42
CA TYR A 15 2.13 -3.34 15.02
C TYR A 15 1.39 -4.64 14.68
N LEU A 16 0.07 -4.61 14.64
CA LEU A 16 -0.74 -5.76 14.25
C LEU A 16 -0.53 -6.12 12.77
N GLN A 17 -0.47 -5.13 11.88
CA GLN A 17 -0.14 -5.35 10.46
C GLN A 17 1.27 -5.94 10.28
N CYS A 18 2.27 -5.40 10.99
CA CYS A 18 3.63 -5.97 11.01
C CYS A 18 3.62 -7.42 11.49
N PHE A 19 2.89 -7.72 12.58
CA PHE A 19 2.79 -9.06 13.12
C PHE A 19 2.15 -10.05 12.14
N PHE A 20 1.04 -9.67 11.49
CA PHE A 20 0.40 -10.51 10.48
C PHE A 20 1.29 -10.73 9.26
N ALA A 21 1.94 -9.69 8.76
CA ALA A 21 2.85 -9.80 7.63
C ALA A 21 4.04 -10.73 7.95
N LEU A 22 4.66 -10.57 9.13
CA LEU A 22 5.75 -11.43 9.58
C LEU A 22 5.29 -12.88 9.76
N LYS A 23 4.08 -13.11 10.29
CA LYS A 23 3.55 -14.45 10.48
C LYS A 23 3.22 -15.17 9.17
N LEU A 24 2.72 -14.43 8.17
CA LEU A 24 2.27 -15.00 6.89
C LEU A 24 3.39 -15.08 5.85
N PHE A 25 4.38 -14.19 5.92
CA PHE A 25 5.39 -14.00 4.87
C PHE A 25 6.82 -13.98 5.40
N SER A 26 7.10 -14.54 6.59
CA SER A 26 8.45 -14.66 7.16
C SER A 26 9.47 -15.32 6.21
N ASN A 27 9.00 -16.25 5.38
CA ASN A 27 9.83 -16.98 4.42
C ASN A 27 10.28 -16.11 3.23
N ASP A 28 9.60 -15.00 2.93
CA ASP A 28 9.98 -14.05 1.88
C ASP A 28 10.02 -12.63 2.45
N LEU A 29 11.15 -12.34 3.11
CA LEU A 29 11.36 -11.11 3.85
C LEU A 29 11.19 -9.85 2.97
N PRO A 30 11.73 -9.76 1.74
CA PRO A 30 11.50 -8.60 0.86
C PRO A 30 10.02 -8.32 0.60
N PHE A 31 9.21 -9.35 0.35
CA PHE A 31 7.78 -9.20 0.15
C PHE A 31 7.06 -8.79 1.44
N CYS A 32 7.46 -9.36 2.58
CA CYS A 32 6.96 -8.95 3.88
C CYS A 32 7.19 -7.45 4.12
N TRP A 33 8.42 -6.96 3.95
CA TRP A 33 8.75 -5.55 4.15
C TRP A 33 8.00 -4.63 3.19
N PHE A 34 7.88 -5.02 1.92
CA PHE A 34 7.06 -4.29 0.95
C PHE A 34 5.61 -4.18 1.43
N LEU A 35 4.99 -5.31 1.79
CA LEU A 35 3.58 -5.35 2.17
C LEU A 35 3.31 -4.59 3.47
N THR A 36 4.17 -4.76 4.47
CA THR A 36 4.08 -4.01 5.73
C THR A 36 4.22 -2.51 5.50
N THR A 37 5.17 -2.09 4.67
CA THR A 37 5.40 -0.67 4.37
C THR A 37 4.23 -0.09 3.58
N PHE A 38 3.74 -0.82 2.58
CA PHE A 38 2.60 -0.42 1.78
C PHE A 38 1.32 -0.29 2.63
N ALA A 39 1.07 -1.25 3.53
CA ALA A 39 -0.04 -1.21 4.48
C ALA A 39 0.10 -0.02 5.45
N PHE A 40 1.29 0.17 6.04
CA PHE A 40 1.58 1.29 6.92
C PHE A 40 1.22 2.62 6.26
N VAL A 41 1.68 2.86 5.03
CA VAL A 41 1.40 4.11 4.30
C VAL A 41 -0.09 4.25 4.00
N SER A 42 -0.77 3.17 3.62
CA SER A 42 -2.19 3.18 3.26
C SER A 42 -3.10 3.49 4.45
N PHE A 43 -2.75 3.01 5.64
CA PHE A 43 -3.57 3.14 6.85
C PHE A 43 -3.09 4.23 7.81
N ASN A 44 -2.04 4.97 7.46
CA ASN A 44 -1.58 6.08 8.29
C ASN A 44 -2.59 7.23 8.25
N LYS A 45 -2.83 7.84 9.41
CA LYS A 45 -3.74 8.98 9.57
C LYS A 45 -3.26 10.21 8.79
N VAL A 46 -1.94 10.40 8.73
CA VAL A 46 -1.31 11.47 7.98
C VAL A 46 -0.59 10.83 6.83
N SER A 47 -0.88 11.26 5.60
CA SER A 47 -0.18 10.83 4.40
C SER A 47 0.55 12.02 3.80
N THR A 48 1.81 11.84 3.42
CA THR A 48 2.59 12.81 2.66
C THR A 48 3.16 12.12 1.43
N SER A 49 3.40 12.86 0.35
CA SER A 49 3.91 12.28 -0.91
C SER A 49 5.26 11.57 -0.74
N GLN A 50 6.04 11.94 0.28
CA GLN A 50 7.31 11.30 0.63
C GLN A 50 7.14 9.80 0.92
N TYR A 51 6.01 9.39 1.52
CA TYR A 51 5.78 8.00 1.91
C TYR A 51 5.74 7.04 0.72
N PHE A 52 5.37 7.51 -0.46
CA PHE A 52 5.27 6.65 -1.65
C PHE A 52 6.62 6.09 -2.08
N ILE A 53 7.70 6.81 -1.79
CA ILE A 53 9.06 6.37 -2.08
C ILE A 53 9.42 5.12 -1.26
N TRP A 54 8.87 4.98 -0.03
CA TRP A 54 9.26 3.92 0.89
C TRP A 54 8.99 2.53 0.33
N TYR A 55 7.81 2.29 -0.25
CA TYR A 55 7.51 1.00 -0.87
C TYR A 55 8.09 0.86 -2.27
N PHE A 56 8.35 1.94 -3.01
CA PHE A 56 9.02 1.86 -4.31
C PHE A 56 10.45 1.33 -4.18
N CYS A 57 11.16 1.62 -3.09
CA CYS A 57 12.48 1.06 -2.83
C CYS A 57 12.50 -0.47 -2.74
N PHE A 58 11.39 -1.09 -2.32
CA PHE A 58 11.28 -2.56 -2.24
C PHE A 58 10.81 -3.20 -3.55
N LEU A 59 10.21 -2.43 -4.47
CA LEU A 59 9.64 -2.96 -5.72
C LEU A 59 10.67 -3.72 -6.57
N PRO A 60 11.91 -3.22 -6.79
CA PRO A 60 12.94 -3.95 -7.55
C PRO A 60 13.32 -5.30 -6.92
N LEU A 61 13.20 -5.43 -5.60
CA LEU A 61 13.52 -6.67 -4.89
C LEU A 61 12.47 -7.74 -5.11
N ILE A 62 11.20 -7.37 -5.28
CA ILE A 62 10.08 -8.31 -5.39
C ILE A 62 9.61 -8.53 -6.82
N ILE A 63 9.95 -7.63 -7.77
CA ILE A 63 9.37 -7.61 -9.12
C ILE A 63 9.54 -8.92 -9.89
N HIS A 64 10.67 -9.60 -9.70
CA HIS A 64 10.98 -10.87 -10.37
C HIS A 64 10.08 -12.05 -9.94
N LYS A 65 9.41 -11.93 -8.78
CA LYS A 65 8.47 -12.93 -8.24
C LYS A 65 7.01 -12.59 -8.52
N ILE A 66 6.72 -11.44 -9.15
CA ILE A 66 5.36 -11.01 -9.47
C ILE A 66 4.93 -11.57 -10.83
N LYS A 67 3.94 -12.46 -10.87
CA LYS A 67 3.34 -12.98 -12.11
C LYS A 67 2.20 -12.08 -12.61
N LEU A 68 2.46 -10.79 -12.78
CA LEU A 68 1.52 -9.86 -13.42
C LEU A 68 1.91 -9.66 -14.89
N ASN A 69 0.92 -9.64 -15.78
CA ASN A 69 1.12 -9.17 -17.14
C ASN A 69 1.51 -7.68 -17.09
N LEU A 70 2.45 -7.25 -17.96
CA LEU A 70 2.91 -5.86 -18.04
C LEU A 70 1.74 -4.88 -18.23
N ASN A 71 0.76 -5.21 -19.06
CA ASN A 71 -0.43 -4.37 -19.24
C ASN A 71 -1.20 -4.15 -17.93
N LYS A 72 -1.29 -5.19 -17.09
CA LYS A 72 -1.95 -5.10 -15.79
C LYS A 72 -1.11 -4.30 -14.80
N LEU A 73 0.22 -4.43 -14.83
CA LEU A 73 1.11 -3.60 -14.03
C LEU A 73 0.97 -2.11 -14.37
N PHE A 74 0.96 -1.76 -15.66
CA PHE A 74 0.72 -0.40 -16.12
C PHE A 74 -0.67 0.12 -15.73
N LEU A 75 -1.70 -0.73 -15.81
CA LEU A 75 -3.03 -0.38 -15.34
C LEU A 75 -3.04 -0.07 -13.84
N LEU A 76 -2.41 -0.91 -13.02
CA LEU A 76 -2.30 -0.66 -11.57
C LEU A 76 -1.54 0.64 -11.26
N LEU A 77 -0.45 0.90 -11.99
CA LEU A 77 0.30 2.15 -11.86
C LEU A 77 -0.55 3.37 -12.26
N ALA A 78 -1.32 3.27 -13.35
CA ALA A 78 -2.19 4.35 -13.81
C ALA A 78 -3.31 4.63 -12.80
N ILE A 79 -3.97 3.59 -12.27
CA ILE A 79 -5.00 3.73 -11.23
C ILE A 79 -4.39 4.35 -9.97
N TRP A 80 -3.20 3.92 -9.57
CA TRP A 80 -2.47 4.50 -8.45
C TRP A 80 -2.17 5.99 -8.65
N LEU A 81 -1.60 6.37 -9.80
CA LEU A 81 -1.31 7.77 -10.15
C LEU A 81 -2.58 8.63 -10.18
N PHE A 82 -3.68 8.09 -10.71
CA PHE A 82 -4.95 8.79 -10.74
C PHE A 82 -5.49 9.04 -9.33
N ALA A 83 -5.47 8.03 -8.45
CA ALA A 83 -5.92 8.19 -7.06
C ALA A 83 -5.08 9.23 -6.32
N GLN A 84 -3.76 9.26 -6.55
CA GLN A 84 -2.86 10.27 -6.03
C GLN A 84 -3.21 11.67 -6.53
N GLY A 85 -3.37 11.83 -7.85
CA GLY A 85 -3.71 13.12 -8.46
C GLY A 85 -5.06 13.65 -7.96
N ASN A 86 -6.07 12.78 -7.86
CA ASN A 86 -7.39 13.11 -7.35
C ASN A 86 -7.37 13.53 -5.86
N TRP A 87 -6.41 13.04 -5.09
CA TRP A 87 -6.21 13.43 -3.69
C TRP A 87 -5.36 14.71 -3.55
N LEU A 88 -4.29 14.84 -4.32
CA LEU A 88 -3.32 15.94 -4.24
C LEU A 88 -3.84 17.24 -4.84
N LEU A 89 -4.57 17.19 -5.96
CA LEU A 89 -5.09 18.38 -6.61
C LEU A 89 -6.02 19.21 -5.69
N PRO A 90 -7.06 18.63 -5.05
CA PRO A 90 -7.91 19.40 -4.16
C PRO A 90 -7.13 19.87 -2.91
N ALA A 91 -6.17 19.10 -2.40
CA ALA A 91 -5.29 19.53 -1.31
C ALA A 91 -4.43 20.74 -1.69
N TYR A 92 -3.87 20.77 -2.91
CA TYR A 92 -3.15 21.91 -3.44
C TYR A 92 -4.05 23.16 -3.56
N LEU A 93 -5.26 22.98 -4.11
CA LEU A 93 -6.22 24.08 -4.26
C LEU A 93 -6.67 24.64 -2.90
N LEU A 94 -6.79 23.80 -1.87
CA LEU A 94 -7.11 24.22 -0.52
C LEU A 94 -5.97 25.05 0.08
N GLU A 95 -4.76 24.48 0.08
CA GLU A 95 -3.63 25.03 0.83
C GLU A 95 -3.04 26.27 0.14
N PHE A 96 -2.87 26.22 -1.17
CA PHE A 96 -2.15 27.27 -1.91
C PHE A 96 -3.07 28.26 -2.61
N CYS A 97 -4.24 27.83 -3.07
CA CYS A 97 -5.19 28.68 -3.78
C CYS A 97 -6.36 29.17 -2.90
N GLY A 98 -6.51 28.64 -1.68
CA GLY A 98 -7.54 29.04 -0.74
C GLY A 98 -8.97 28.60 -1.11
N TYR A 99 -9.14 27.66 -2.05
CA TYR A 99 -10.46 27.15 -2.41
C TYR A 99 -10.97 26.17 -1.37
N ASN A 100 -12.25 26.27 -1.00
CA ASN A 100 -12.87 25.31 -0.08
C ASN A 100 -13.10 23.95 -0.77
N THR A 101 -12.13 23.04 -0.67
CA THR A 101 -12.19 21.70 -1.25
C THR A 101 -12.25 20.57 -0.20
N PHE A 102 -12.61 20.87 1.06
CA PHE A 102 -12.60 19.89 2.16
C PHE A 102 -13.36 18.59 1.84
N ILE A 103 -14.56 18.69 1.24
CA ILE A 103 -15.37 17.53 0.85
C ILE A 103 -14.68 16.70 -0.24
N TRP A 104 -14.04 17.35 -1.21
CA TRP A 104 -13.28 16.69 -2.27
C TRP A 104 -12.07 15.95 -1.74
N ILE A 105 -11.33 16.54 -0.79
CA ILE A 105 -10.21 15.88 -0.11
C ILE A 105 -10.71 14.67 0.67
N TRP A 106 -11.86 14.77 1.33
CA TRP A 106 -12.45 13.65 2.07
C TRP A 106 -12.80 12.48 1.15
N PHE A 107 -13.53 12.72 0.06
CA PHE A 107 -13.84 11.68 -0.93
C PHE A 107 -12.56 11.14 -1.60
N GLY A 108 -11.62 12.04 -1.94
CA GLY A 108 -10.33 11.67 -2.52
C GLY A 108 -9.55 10.75 -1.60
N SER A 109 -9.60 10.96 -0.28
CA SER A 109 -8.94 10.12 0.72
C SER A 109 -9.55 8.71 0.79
N LEU A 110 -10.89 8.60 0.65
CA LEU A 110 -11.56 7.29 0.58
C LEU A 110 -11.18 6.52 -0.70
N ILE A 111 -11.20 7.19 -1.85
CA ILE A 111 -10.80 6.60 -3.14
C ILE A 111 -9.33 6.17 -3.08
N PHE A 112 -8.49 7.01 -2.48
CA PHE A 112 -7.08 6.72 -2.25
C PHE A 112 -6.90 5.44 -1.43
N LEU A 113 -7.57 5.32 -0.28
CA LEU A 113 -7.50 4.14 0.57
C LEU A 113 -7.98 2.87 -0.15
N ILE A 114 -9.15 2.92 -0.80
CA ILE A 114 -9.72 1.77 -1.55
C ILE A 114 -8.75 1.32 -2.65
N THR A 115 -8.17 2.27 -3.38
CA THR A 115 -7.21 2.00 -4.46
C THR A 115 -5.97 1.30 -3.93
N ASN A 116 -5.40 1.79 -2.82
CA ASN A 116 -4.24 1.14 -2.22
C ASN A 116 -4.59 -0.28 -1.73
N CYS A 117 -5.71 -0.48 -1.04
CA CYS A 117 -6.15 -1.81 -0.64
C CYS A 117 -6.32 -2.76 -1.83
N TYR A 118 -6.91 -2.29 -2.93
CA TYR A 118 -7.06 -3.06 -4.16
C TYR A 118 -5.69 -3.47 -4.74
N ILE A 119 -4.75 -2.53 -4.88
CA ILE A 119 -3.40 -2.77 -5.39
C ILE A 119 -2.66 -3.78 -4.49
N MET A 120 -2.76 -3.62 -3.17
CA MET A 120 -2.17 -4.53 -2.19
C MET A 120 -2.67 -5.97 -2.38
N ILE A 121 -3.98 -6.16 -2.55
CA ILE A 121 -4.58 -7.47 -2.83
C ILE A 121 -4.06 -8.05 -4.16
N GLN A 122 -3.88 -7.22 -5.20
CA GLN A 122 -3.30 -7.70 -6.46
C GLN A 122 -1.85 -8.18 -6.27
N PHE A 123 -1.02 -7.47 -5.51
CA PHE A 123 0.33 -7.95 -5.20
C PHE A 123 0.28 -9.29 -4.46
N ILE A 124 -0.54 -9.45 -3.42
CA ILE A 124 -0.67 -10.71 -2.68
C ILE A 124 -1.10 -11.87 -3.61
N ASN A 125 -2.11 -11.67 -4.45
CA ASN A 125 -2.66 -12.73 -5.28
C ASN A 125 -1.73 -13.20 -6.41
N TYR A 126 -0.89 -12.32 -6.93
CA TYR A 126 0.00 -12.62 -8.07
C TYR A 126 1.46 -12.80 -7.67
N TYR A 127 1.78 -12.78 -6.37
CA TYR A 127 3.12 -13.05 -5.88
C TYR A 127 3.40 -14.56 -5.78
N LEU A 128 4.58 -14.98 -6.25
CA LEU A 128 5.01 -16.36 -6.13
C LEU A 128 5.68 -16.62 -4.78
N PHE A 129 4.98 -17.37 -3.93
CA PHE A 129 5.57 -17.94 -2.72
C PHE A 129 6.33 -19.23 -3.04
N GLU A 130 7.54 -19.36 -2.50
CA GLU A 130 8.40 -20.53 -2.72
C GLU A 130 7.79 -21.85 -2.20
N GLU A 131 6.87 -21.81 -1.22
CA GLU A 131 6.18 -23.02 -0.73
C GLU A 131 5.37 -23.76 -1.81
N LYS A 132 4.80 -23.05 -2.81
CA LYS A 132 4.07 -23.72 -3.90
C LYS A 132 4.99 -24.52 -4.82
N LYS A 133 6.25 -24.10 -4.99
CA LYS A 133 7.22 -24.82 -5.83
C LYS A 133 7.61 -26.18 -5.25
N LEU A 134 7.62 -26.35 -3.92
CA LEU A 134 7.99 -27.62 -3.30
C LEU A 134 6.84 -28.64 -3.30
N VAL A 135 5.58 -28.20 -3.35
CA VAL A 135 4.42 -29.10 -3.45
C VAL A 135 4.19 -29.54 -4.90
N GLU A 136 4.27 -28.63 -5.88
CA GLU A 136 4.11 -28.98 -7.31
C GLU A 136 5.24 -29.90 -7.79
N LYS A 137 6.49 -29.65 -7.39
CA LYS A 137 7.65 -30.47 -7.77
C LYS A 137 7.73 -31.83 -7.06
N LYS A 138 6.81 -32.11 -6.11
CA LYS A 138 6.70 -33.40 -5.43
C LYS A 138 5.58 -34.27 -6.01
N ILE A 139 4.79 -33.71 -6.93
CA ILE A 139 3.64 -34.35 -7.59
C ILE A 139 3.99 -34.73 -9.04
N GLU A 140 5.03 -34.13 -9.63
CA GLU A 140 5.73 -34.62 -10.84
C GLU A 140 6.80 -35.68 -10.48
#